data_AF-A0A8B3KXB0-F1
#
_entry.id   AF-A0A8B3KXB0-F1
#
_cell.length_a   1.000
_cell.length_b   1.000
_cell.length_c   1.000
_cell.angle_alpha   90.00
_cell.angle_beta   90.00
_cell.angle_gamma   90.00
#
_symmetry.space_group_name_H-M   'P 1'
#
loop_
_entity.id
_entity.type
_entity.pdbx_description
1 polymer ?
#
loop_
_entity_poly.entity_id
_entity_poly.type
_entity_poly.pdbx_seq_one_letter_code
_entity_poly.pdbx_strand_id
1 'polypeptide(L)'
;MSALRAFAVQEKDEMTGGIFFAEHDIIAKKRGANEFADGDISGVQCRRAPWADEFVGRPIPAKVMIAYGWWFECSGCDMRISEDELADRRLDLDGVIGTQWGQVYCSARCYRRELSIRRRTEAEKQRAIDALKAIARKRLPGIEFTDEDENSNWRPHAYVNYHHGQPGWLWDQVQVSFTFPGMKIAPATLGLDRRYSTKIGPVKPEYRCSVGDRDAFEAFAAATKVRP
;
A
#
# COMPACT_ATOMS: atom_id res chain seq x y z
N MET A 1 0.25 25.57 -28.53
CA MET A 1 0.31 24.42 -27.59
C MET A 1 -0.15 23.19 -28.37
N SER A 2 0.69 22.17 -28.50
CA SER A 2 0.32 20.94 -29.20
C SER A 2 -0.65 20.13 -28.33
N ALA A 3 -1.69 19.56 -28.93
CA ALA A 3 -2.62 18.72 -28.19
C ALA A 3 -1.90 17.43 -27.72
N LEU A 4 -2.15 17.03 -26.47
CA LEU A 4 -1.68 15.74 -25.96
C LEU A 4 -2.29 14.61 -26.79
N ARG A 5 -1.47 13.61 -27.11
CA ARG A 5 -1.82 12.43 -27.88
C ARG A 5 -1.41 11.17 -27.11
N ALA A 6 -2.14 10.09 -27.32
CA ALA A 6 -1.93 8.81 -26.66
C ALA A 6 -0.88 7.91 -27.37
N PHE A 7 0.11 7.45 -26.65
CA PHE A 7 1.13 6.55 -27.16
C PHE A 7 1.15 5.27 -26.35
N ALA A 8 1.05 4.13 -27.01
CA ALA A 8 1.31 2.83 -26.41
C ALA A 8 2.82 2.63 -26.32
N VAL A 9 3.32 2.50 -25.10
CA VAL A 9 4.72 2.19 -24.81
C VAL A 9 4.78 0.85 -24.12
N GLN A 10 5.59 -0.07 -24.65
CA GLN A 10 5.77 -1.42 -24.12
C GLN A 10 7.27 -1.71 -24.08
N GLU A 11 7.75 -2.42 -23.05
CA GLU A 11 9.07 -3.05 -23.11
C GLU A 11 9.05 -4.21 -24.12
N LYS A 12 10.24 -4.68 -24.52
CA LYS A 12 10.41 -5.57 -25.68
C LYS A 12 10.40 -7.07 -25.36
N ASP A 13 10.61 -7.44 -24.10
CA ASP A 13 10.81 -8.80 -23.64
C ASP A 13 9.49 -9.43 -23.15
N GLU A 14 8.84 -8.84 -22.13
CA GLU A 14 7.57 -9.34 -21.58
C GLU A 14 6.33 -8.61 -22.15
N MET A 15 6.57 -7.58 -22.98
CA MET A 15 5.57 -6.69 -23.56
C MET A 15 4.71 -5.94 -22.52
N THR A 16 5.22 -5.80 -21.29
CA THR A 16 4.65 -4.97 -20.23
C THR A 16 4.65 -3.51 -20.67
N GLY A 17 3.55 -2.81 -20.42
CA GLY A 17 3.45 -1.43 -20.88
C GLY A 17 2.15 -0.73 -20.54
N GLY A 18 1.95 0.43 -21.16
CA GLY A 18 0.74 1.21 -21.01
C GLY A 18 0.62 2.34 -22.04
N ILE A 19 -0.51 3.04 -21.99
CA ILE A 19 -0.74 4.28 -22.72
C ILE A 19 -0.23 5.47 -21.92
N PHE A 20 0.52 6.33 -22.61
CA PHE A 20 1.00 7.63 -22.12
C PHE A 20 0.45 8.75 -22.98
N PHE A 21 -0.02 9.82 -22.33
CA PHE A 21 -0.40 11.05 -23.02
C PHE A 21 0.79 12.01 -23.09
N ALA A 22 1.18 12.40 -24.30
CA ALA A 22 2.29 13.31 -24.54
C ALA A 22 2.09 14.12 -25.82
N GLU A 23 2.80 15.24 -25.96
CA GLU A 23 2.76 16.02 -27.20
C GLU A 23 3.47 15.30 -28.36
N HIS A 24 4.51 14.53 -28.04
CA HIS A 24 5.37 13.81 -28.98
C HIS A 24 5.68 12.40 -28.47
N ASP A 25 5.95 11.50 -29.41
CA ASP A 25 6.31 10.11 -29.16
C ASP A 25 7.54 9.97 -28.26
N ILE A 26 8.58 10.78 -28.50
CA ILE A 26 9.82 10.73 -27.71
C ILE A 26 9.59 11.06 -26.22
N ILE A 27 8.61 11.91 -25.91
CA ILE A 27 8.25 12.25 -24.53
C ILE A 27 7.56 11.05 -23.87
N ALA A 28 6.59 10.44 -24.56
CA ALA A 28 5.95 9.21 -24.08
C ALA A 28 6.97 8.08 -23.91
N LYS A 29 7.86 7.90 -24.88
CA LYS A 29 8.90 6.87 -24.88
C LYS A 29 9.85 7.02 -23.70
N LYS A 30 10.32 8.23 -23.39
CA LYS A 30 11.14 8.50 -22.20
C LYS A 30 10.42 8.14 -20.90
N ARG A 31 9.13 8.52 -20.78
CA ARG A 31 8.33 8.19 -19.59
C ARG A 31 8.12 6.69 -19.45
N GLY A 32 7.75 6.00 -20.52
CA GLY A 32 7.58 4.55 -20.48
C GLY A 32 8.90 3.80 -20.27
N ALA A 33 10.03 4.29 -20.77
CA ALA A 33 11.34 3.71 -20.47
C ALA A 33 11.70 3.82 -18.99
N ASN A 34 11.41 4.95 -18.35
CA ASN A 34 11.62 5.11 -16.91
C ASN A 34 10.73 4.17 -16.09
N GLU A 35 9.55 3.82 -16.60
CA GLU A 35 8.60 2.93 -15.91
C GLU A 35 8.92 1.45 -16.12
N PHE A 36 9.30 1.05 -17.34
CA PHE A 36 9.34 -0.35 -17.76
C PHE A 36 10.72 -0.85 -18.19
N ALA A 37 11.75 0.00 -18.25
CA ALA A 37 13.07 -0.37 -18.77
C ALA A 37 14.23 0.36 -18.09
N ASP A 38 14.10 0.71 -16.80
CA ASP A 38 15.15 1.40 -16.01
C ASP A 38 15.73 2.67 -16.67
N GLY A 39 14.92 3.34 -17.48
CA GLY A 39 15.32 4.53 -18.24
C GLY A 39 16.00 4.25 -19.59
N ASP A 40 16.22 2.98 -19.96
CA ASP A 40 16.72 2.62 -21.28
C ASP A 40 15.63 2.79 -22.36
N ILE A 41 15.73 3.89 -23.10
CA ILE A 41 14.87 4.21 -24.24
C ILE A 41 14.95 3.12 -25.33
N SER A 42 16.07 2.40 -25.44
CA SER A 42 16.23 1.32 -26.41
C SER A 42 15.46 0.05 -26.01
N GLY A 43 15.20 -0.13 -24.71
CA GLY A 43 14.43 -1.25 -24.14
C GLY A 43 12.92 -1.18 -24.38
N VAL A 44 12.41 -0.05 -24.88
CA VAL A 44 10.97 0.14 -25.15
C VAL A 44 10.65 0.40 -26.62
N GLN A 45 9.49 -0.05 -27.04
CA GLN A 45 8.82 0.36 -28.27
C GLN A 45 7.71 1.36 -27.97
N CYS A 46 7.51 2.33 -28.86
CA CYS A 46 6.50 3.37 -28.72
C CYS A 46 5.74 3.51 -30.03
N ARG A 47 4.42 3.36 -29.99
CA ARG A 47 3.53 3.53 -31.14
C ARG A 47 2.35 4.43 -30.78
N ARG A 48 1.82 5.12 -31.78
CA ARG A 48 0.59 5.90 -31.61
C ARG A 48 -0.59 4.95 -31.30
N ALA A 49 -1.41 5.31 -30.31
CA ALA A 49 -2.67 4.63 -29.97
C ALA A 49 -3.89 5.58 -30.14
N PRO A 50 -4.40 5.81 -31.37
CA PRO A 50 -5.43 6.86 -31.62
C PRO A 50 -6.71 6.63 -30.84
N TRP A 51 -7.08 5.36 -30.65
CA TRP A 51 -8.26 4.96 -29.88
C TRP A 51 -8.27 5.51 -28.45
N ALA A 52 -7.10 5.78 -27.87
CA ALA A 52 -7.00 6.26 -26.50
C ALA A 52 -7.03 7.79 -26.39
N ASP A 53 -6.99 8.55 -27.49
CA ASP A 53 -6.93 10.03 -27.45
C ASP A 53 -8.13 10.64 -26.73
N GLU A 54 -9.30 9.99 -26.77
CA GLU A 54 -10.48 10.48 -26.06
C GLU A 54 -10.27 10.52 -24.53
N PHE A 55 -9.34 9.73 -23.99
CA PHE A 55 -9.09 9.63 -22.54
C PHE A 55 -8.04 10.63 -22.04
N VAL A 56 -7.61 11.60 -22.85
CA VAL A 56 -6.71 12.66 -22.35
C VAL A 56 -7.31 13.32 -21.10
N GLY A 57 -6.53 13.35 -20.02
CA GLY A 57 -6.95 13.91 -18.73
C GLY A 57 -7.90 13.02 -17.91
N ARG A 58 -8.17 11.78 -18.36
CA ARG A 58 -9.06 10.83 -17.69
C ARG A 58 -8.39 9.46 -17.58
N PRO A 59 -8.70 8.66 -16.54
CA PRO A 59 -8.26 7.26 -16.50
C PRO A 59 -8.86 6.46 -17.67
N ILE A 60 -8.05 5.61 -18.32
CA ILE A 60 -8.52 4.67 -19.35
C ILE A 60 -9.10 3.44 -18.64
N PRO A 61 -10.39 3.10 -18.83
CA PRO A 61 -10.96 1.89 -18.28
C PRO A 61 -10.25 0.65 -18.82
N ALA A 62 -9.93 -0.32 -17.94
CA ALA A 62 -9.23 -1.53 -18.33
C ALA A 62 -9.97 -2.31 -19.42
N LYS A 63 -11.32 -2.35 -19.35
CA LYS A 63 -12.16 -2.99 -20.38
C LYS A 63 -11.95 -2.42 -21.79
N VAL A 64 -11.72 -1.12 -21.91
CA VAL A 64 -11.46 -0.48 -23.20
C VAL A 64 -10.11 -0.93 -23.73
N MET A 65 -9.08 -0.96 -22.88
CA MET A 65 -7.77 -1.45 -23.29
C MET A 65 -7.81 -2.91 -23.73
N ILE A 66 -8.55 -3.75 -23.01
CA ILE A 66 -8.73 -5.16 -23.36
C ILE A 66 -9.39 -5.31 -24.73
N ALA A 67 -10.42 -4.50 -25.04
CA ALA A 67 -11.02 -4.43 -26.38
C ALA A 67 -10.04 -4.04 -27.52
N TYR A 68 -8.89 -3.47 -27.17
CA TYR A 68 -7.80 -3.12 -28.08
C TYR A 68 -6.59 -4.06 -27.94
N GLY A 69 -6.81 -5.28 -27.45
CA GLY A 69 -5.83 -6.36 -27.39
C GLY A 69 -4.84 -6.28 -26.23
N TRP A 70 -5.09 -5.44 -25.23
CA TRP A 70 -4.30 -5.47 -23.99
C TRP A 70 -4.79 -6.56 -23.05
N TRP A 71 -3.95 -6.93 -22.09
CA TRP A 71 -4.36 -7.79 -21.00
C TRP A 71 -3.90 -7.24 -19.66
N PHE A 72 -4.56 -7.66 -18.59
CA PHE A 72 -4.23 -7.30 -17.21
C PHE A 72 -4.20 -8.55 -16.33
N GLU A 73 -3.60 -8.45 -15.15
CA GLU A 73 -3.77 -9.45 -14.11
C GLU A 73 -4.89 -9.04 -13.15
N CYS A 74 -5.77 -9.98 -12.81
CA CYS A 74 -6.84 -9.75 -11.86
C CYS A 74 -6.27 -9.65 -10.44
N SER A 75 -6.34 -8.48 -9.82
CA SER A 75 -5.84 -8.23 -8.45
C SER A 75 -6.59 -8.98 -7.34
N GLY A 76 -7.56 -9.84 -7.67
CA GLY A 76 -8.31 -10.63 -6.69
C GLY A 76 -8.16 -12.15 -6.84
N CYS A 77 -7.73 -12.65 -8.00
CA CYS A 77 -7.60 -14.08 -8.25
C CYS A 77 -6.48 -14.44 -9.24
N ASP A 78 -5.64 -13.48 -9.60
CA ASP A 78 -4.41 -13.62 -10.37
C ASP A 78 -4.60 -14.21 -11.79
N MET A 79 -5.85 -14.27 -12.27
CA MET A 79 -6.12 -14.66 -13.64
C MET A 79 -5.71 -13.55 -14.60
N ARG A 80 -5.18 -13.93 -15.76
CA ARG A 80 -5.08 -13.02 -16.90
C ARG A 80 -6.48 -12.54 -17.30
N ILE A 81 -6.59 -11.27 -17.67
CA ILE A 81 -7.81 -10.64 -18.15
C ILE A 81 -7.51 -10.16 -19.57
N SER A 82 -7.85 -11.00 -20.55
CA SER A 82 -7.87 -10.70 -21.98
C SER A 82 -9.24 -11.09 -22.54
N GLU A 83 -9.57 -10.68 -23.77
CA GLU A 83 -10.83 -11.09 -24.41
C GLU A 83 -10.96 -12.62 -24.46
N ASP A 84 -9.92 -13.33 -24.87
CA ASP A 84 -9.91 -14.79 -24.96
C ASP A 84 -10.16 -15.45 -23.59
N GLU A 85 -9.44 -15.04 -22.55
CA GLU A 85 -9.55 -15.64 -21.21
C GLU A 85 -10.91 -15.31 -20.56
N LEU A 86 -11.48 -14.14 -20.85
CA LEU A 86 -12.84 -13.80 -20.43
C LEU A 86 -13.88 -14.68 -21.13
N ALA A 87 -13.75 -14.88 -22.44
CA ALA A 87 -14.63 -15.75 -23.21
C ALA A 87 -14.60 -17.19 -22.70
N ASP A 88 -13.41 -17.76 -22.48
CA ASP A 88 -13.22 -19.11 -21.97
C ASP A 88 -13.86 -19.32 -20.59
N ARG A 89 -13.81 -18.30 -19.74
CA ARG A 89 -14.41 -18.31 -18.40
C ARG A 89 -15.87 -17.85 -18.36
N ARG A 90 -16.45 -17.51 -19.52
CA ARG A 90 -17.82 -16.99 -19.65
C ARG A 90 -18.04 -15.73 -18.79
N LEU A 91 -17.04 -14.85 -18.78
CA LEU A 91 -17.09 -13.55 -18.15
C LEU A 91 -17.30 -12.46 -19.21
N ASP A 92 -18.09 -11.45 -18.86
CA ASP A 92 -18.35 -10.32 -19.73
C ASP A 92 -17.24 -9.26 -19.60
N LEU A 93 -16.79 -8.72 -20.74
CA LEU A 93 -15.87 -7.59 -20.79
C LEU A 93 -16.42 -6.36 -20.06
N ASP A 94 -17.74 -6.14 -20.11
CA ASP A 94 -18.38 -5.05 -19.36
C ASP A 94 -18.39 -5.30 -17.84
N GLY A 95 -18.14 -6.53 -17.41
CA GLY A 95 -17.96 -6.91 -16.01
C GLY A 95 -16.58 -6.58 -15.44
N VAL A 96 -15.60 -6.20 -16.29
CA VAL A 96 -14.24 -5.84 -15.86
C VAL A 96 -14.25 -4.47 -15.17
N ILE A 97 -13.61 -4.41 -14.00
CA ILE A 97 -13.54 -3.20 -13.16
C ILE A 97 -12.09 -2.78 -13.03
N GLY A 98 -11.78 -1.50 -13.27
CA GLY A 98 -10.44 -0.95 -13.08
C GLY A 98 -9.99 -0.06 -14.22
N THR A 99 -8.77 0.44 -14.11
CA THR A 99 -8.15 1.37 -15.07
C THR A 99 -6.68 0.97 -15.27
N GLN A 100 -6.07 1.41 -16.38
CA GLN A 100 -4.67 1.07 -16.72
C GLN A 100 -3.68 1.19 -15.55
N TRP A 101 -3.70 2.31 -14.84
CA TRP A 101 -2.76 2.63 -13.73
C TRP A 101 -3.32 2.27 -12.35
N GLY A 102 -4.36 1.45 -12.31
CA GLY A 102 -5.02 1.02 -11.09
C GLY A 102 -5.15 -0.49 -11.04
N GLN A 103 -5.77 -0.98 -9.98
CA GLN A 103 -6.07 -2.40 -9.87
C GLN A 103 -7.23 -2.77 -10.78
N VAL A 104 -7.09 -3.93 -11.42
CA VAL A 104 -8.06 -4.46 -12.38
C VAL A 104 -8.61 -5.78 -11.84
N TYR A 105 -9.92 -5.96 -12.00
CA TYR A 105 -10.64 -7.13 -11.51
C TYR A 105 -11.47 -7.72 -12.63
N CYS A 106 -11.42 -9.04 -12.77
CA CYS A 106 -12.19 -9.75 -13.79
C CYS A 106 -13.71 -9.70 -13.57
N SER A 107 -14.15 -9.33 -12.36
CA SER A 107 -15.58 -9.23 -12.03
C SER A 107 -15.84 -8.42 -10.75
N ALA A 108 -17.10 -8.01 -10.58
CA ALA A 108 -17.62 -7.43 -9.34
C ALA A 108 -17.40 -8.34 -8.12
N ARG A 109 -17.39 -9.68 -8.30
CA ARG A 109 -17.13 -10.63 -7.21
C ARG A 109 -15.70 -10.48 -6.68
N CYS A 110 -14.71 -10.47 -7.57
CA CYS A 110 -13.30 -10.30 -7.21
C CYS A 110 -13.06 -8.93 -6.57
N TYR A 111 -13.64 -7.87 -7.15
CA TYR A 111 -13.56 -6.52 -6.58
C TYR A 111 -14.13 -6.44 -5.17
N ARG A 112 -15.34 -6.96 -4.93
CA ARG A 112 -15.99 -6.92 -3.60
C ARG A 112 -15.25 -7.77 -2.57
N ARG A 113 -14.74 -8.93 -2.96
CA ARG A 113 -13.92 -9.78 -2.08
C ARG A 113 -12.69 -9.02 -1.62
N GLU A 114 -11.97 -8.41 -2.54
CA GLU A 114 -10.75 -7.68 -2.25
C GLU A 114 -11.01 -6.42 -1.42
N LEU A 115 -12.07 -5.67 -1.72
CA LEU A 115 -12.50 -4.53 -0.91
C LEU A 115 -12.86 -4.97 0.52
N SER A 116 -13.51 -6.13 0.70
CA SER A 116 -13.79 -6.68 2.02
C SER A 116 -12.51 -7.08 2.76
N ILE A 117 -11.52 -7.64 2.08
CA ILE A 117 -10.23 -8.01 2.69
C ILE A 117 -9.56 -6.74 3.19
N ARG A 118 -9.40 -5.72 2.35
CA ARG A 118 -8.78 -4.44 2.75
C ARG A 118 -9.49 -3.76 3.90
N ARG A 119 -10.83 -3.68 3.87
CA ARG A 119 -11.60 -3.10 4.98
C ARG A 119 -11.33 -3.83 6.30
N ARG A 120 -11.23 -5.16 6.26
CA ARG A 120 -10.92 -5.95 7.46
C ARG A 120 -9.46 -5.75 7.89
N THR A 121 -8.52 -5.71 6.95
CA THR A 121 -7.10 -5.43 7.23
C THR A 121 -6.94 -4.06 7.90
N GLU A 122 -7.53 -3.00 7.34
CA GLU A 122 -7.43 -1.65 7.90
C GLU A 122 -8.13 -1.53 9.25
N ALA A 123 -9.31 -2.15 9.42
CA ALA A 123 -9.98 -2.21 10.72
C ALA A 123 -9.11 -2.92 11.78
N GLU A 124 -8.41 -3.99 11.39
CA GLU A 124 -7.54 -4.72 12.30
C GLU A 124 -6.24 -3.96 12.61
N LYS A 125 -5.65 -3.27 11.63
CA LYS A 125 -4.52 -2.35 11.87
C LYS A 125 -4.89 -1.29 12.89
N GLN A 126 -6.04 -0.66 12.73
CA GLN A 126 -6.53 0.35 13.66
C GLN A 126 -6.75 -0.25 15.06
N ARG A 127 -7.38 -1.42 15.14
CA ARG A 127 -7.58 -2.14 16.39
C ARG A 127 -6.25 -2.44 17.11
N ALA A 128 -5.23 -2.85 16.37
CA ALA A 128 -3.90 -3.14 16.90
C ALA A 128 -3.24 -1.87 17.47
N ILE A 129 -3.31 -0.76 16.73
CA ILE A 129 -2.82 0.55 17.17
C ILE A 129 -3.55 0.99 18.44
N ASP A 130 -4.88 0.94 18.47
CA ASP A 130 -5.69 1.35 19.61
C ASP A 130 -5.40 0.52 20.86
N ALA A 131 -5.19 -0.79 20.69
CA ALA A 131 -4.80 -1.67 21.79
C ALA A 131 -3.43 -1.28 22.37
N LEU A 132 -2.45 -0.96 21.52
CA LEU A 132 -1.12 -0.51 21.97
C LEU A 132 -1.19 0.85 22.65
N LYS A 133 -1.98 1.79 22.12
CA LYS A 133 -2.25 3.09 22.77
C LYS A 133 -2.88 2.92 24.14
N ALA A 134 -3.84 2.00 24.28
CA ALA A 134 -4.49 1.71 25.56
C ALA A 134 -3.48 1.15 26.59
N ILE A 135 -2.59 0.26 26.17
CA ILE A 135 -1.51 -0.27 27.03
C ILE A 135 -0.58 0.86 27.49
N ALA A 136 -0.14 1.72 26.58
CA ALA A 136 0.74 2.84 26.89
C ALA A 136 0.07 3.83 27.87
N ARG A 137 -1.17 4.26 27.60
CA ARG A 137 -1.92 5.18 28.49
C ARG A 137 -2.14 4.60 29.89
N LYS A 138 -2.45 3.30 29.98
CA LYS A 138 -2.65 2.63 31.27
C LYS A 138 -1.35 2.62 32.09
N ARG A 139 -0.20 2.46 31.45
CA ARG A 139 1.10 2.37 32.13
C ARG A 139 1.71 3.74 32.43
N LEU A 140 1.49 4.71 31.55
CA LEU A 140 2.08 6.05 31.53
C LEU A 140 0.96 7.09 31.34
N PRO A 141 0.23 7.45 32.41
CA PRO A 141 -0.78 8.51 32.32
C PRO A 141 -0.13 9.85 31.94
N GLY A 142 -0.79 10.62 31.08
CA GLY A 142 -0.32 11.95 30.65
C GLY A 142 0.60 11.98 29.43
N ILE A 143 0.77 10.85 28.73
CA ILE A 143 1.43 10.82 27.41
C ILE A 143 0.50 11.37 26.31
N GLU A 144 1.09 12.00 25.30
CA GLU A 144 0.38 12.45 24.09
C GLU A 144 0.95 11.73 22.87
N PHE A 145 0.08 11.14 22.05
CA PHE A 145 0.51 10.40 20.86
C PHE A 145 0.84 11.35 19.72
N THR A 146 1.90 11.04 18.98
CA THR A 146 2.30 11.79 17.78
C THR A 146 1.56 11.24 16.57
N ASP A 147 0.24 11.46 16.54
CA ASP A 147 -0.65 10.98 15.47
C ASP A 147 -0.61 11.88 14.22
N GLU A 148 0.00 13.06 14.32
CA GLU A 148 -0.03 14.10 13.29
C GLU A 148 0.98 13.89 12.15
N ASP A 149 0.61 14.39 10.98
CA ASP A 149 1.22 14.12 9.68
C ASP A 149 2.61 14.74 9.47
N GLU A 150 3.08 15.61 10.38
CA GLU A 150 4.29 16.43 10.18
C GLU A 150 5.60 15.63 10.10
N ASN A 151 5.66 14.43 10.71
CA ASN A 151 6.82 13.55 10.61
C ASN A 151 6.38 12.09 10.38
N SER A 152 6.55 11.62 9.15
CA SER A 152 6.21 10.25 8.75
C SER A 152 6.89 9.17 9.59
N ASN A 153 8.05 9.48 10.20
CA ASN A 153 8.82 8.50 10.97
C ASN A 153 8.18 8.12 12.31
N TRP A 154 7.27 8.95 12.84
CA TRP A 154 6.65 8.73 14.15
C TRP A 154 5.18 8.32 14.09
N ARG A 155 4.62 8.23 12.89
CA ARG A 155 3.24 7.82 12.68
C ARG A 155 3.01 6.40 13.23
N PRO A 156 1.84 6.15 13.85
CA PRO A 156 1.45 4.81 14.18
C PRO A 156 1.44 3.93 12.93
N HIS A 157 1.99 2.72 13.04
CA HIS A 157 1.90 1.74 11.97
C HIS A 157 1.60 0.36 12.53
N ALA A 158 0.88 -0.42 11.74
CA ALA A 158 0.58 -1.81 12.04
C ALA A 158 0.69 -2.66 10.78
N TYR A 159 1.44 -3.75 10.90
CA TYR A 159 1.47 -4.87 9.97
C TYR A 159 0.68 -6.01 10.59
N VAL A 160 -0.45 -6.31 9.96
CA VAL A 160 -1.36 -7.39 10.36
C VAL A 160 -1.50 -8.38 9.23
N ASN A 161 -1.44 -9.67 9.56
CA ASN A 161 -1.55 -10.74 8.60
C ASN A 161 -2.69 -11.69 8.97
N TYR A 162 -3.37 -12.19 7.95
CA TYR A 162 -4.36 -13.24 8.09
C TYR A 162 -3.84 -14.48 7.39
N HIS A 163 -3.57 -15.53 8.15
CA HIS A 163 -3.19 -16.83 7.60
C HIS A 163 -4.36 -17.79 7.68
N HIS A 164 -4.64 -18.43 6.55
CA HIS A 164 -5.65 -19.49 6.50
C HIS A 164 -5.28 -20.61 7.49
N GLY A 165 -6.23 -21.03 8.33
CA GLY A 165 -6.02 -22.06 9.35
C GLY A 165 -5.55 -21.54 10.71
N GLN A 166 -5.31 -20.23 10.87
CA GLN A 166 -5.08 -19.64 12.19
C GLN A 166 -6.37 -19.06 12.78
N PRO A 167 -6.54 -19.05 14.12
CA PRO A 167 -7.79 -18.65 14.77
C PRO A 167 -8.09 -17.15 14.71
N GLY A 168 -7.29 -16.36 13.99
CA GLY A 168 -7.53 -14.93 13.85
C GLY A 168 -6.40 -14.21 13.10
N TRP A 169 -6.46 -12.88 13.18
CA TRP A 169 -5.41 -12.00 12.70
C TRP A 169 -4.17 -12.09 13.59
N LEU A 170 -3.02 -11.99 12.95
CA LEU A 170 -1.74 -11.81 13.61
C LEU A 170 -1.34 -10.35 13.53
N TRP A 171 -0.87 -9.81 14.66
CA TRP A 171 -0.20 -8.52 14.70
C TRP A 171 1.30 -8.80 14.68
N ASP A 172 1.90 -8.69 13.50
CA ASP A 172 3.32 -9.02 13.34
C ASP A 172 4.21 -7.87 13.77
N GLN A 173 3.80 -6.64 13.47
CA GLN A 173 4.49 -5.45 13.97
C GLN A 173 3.48 -4.33 14.21
N VAL A 174 3.54 -3.71 15.37
CA VAL A 174 2.69 -2.56 15.72
C VAL A 174 3.55 -1.57 16.48
N GLN A 175 3.51 -0.30 16.11
CA GLN A 175 4.24 0.74 16.81
C GLN A 175 3.37 1.97 17.00
N VAL A 176 3.46 2.56 18.19
CA VAL A 176 2.89 3.86 18.51
C VAL A 176 3.97 4.73 19.14
N SER A 177 3.98 6.01 18.80
CA SER A 177 4.97 6.97 19.31
C SER A 177 4.27 8.04 20.13
N PHE A 178 4.90 8.50 21.21
CA PHE A 178 4.31 9.44 22.15
C PHE A 178 5.35 10.33 22.82
N THR A 179 4.93 11.54 23.19
CA THR A 179 5.72 12.47 23.99
C THR A 179 5.55 12.19 25.47
N PHE A 180 6.52 12.61 26.27
CA PHE A 180 6.50 12.45 27.72
C PHE A 180 7.21 13.61 28.42
N PRO A 181 6.92 13.87 29.71
CA PRO A 181 7.57 14.93 30.47
C PRO A 181 9.10 14.78 30.51
N GLY A 182 9.81 15.87 30.22
CA GLY A 182 11.28 15.90 30.24
C GLY A 182 11.97 15.41 28.97
N MET A 183 11.20 14.99 27.94
CA MET A 183 11.71 14.68 26.60
C MET A 183 12.40 15.90 25.97
N LYS A 184 13.58 15.69 25.36
CA LYS A 184 14.36 16.74 24.68
C LYS A 184 14.71 16.40 23.23
N ILE A 185 14.83 15.12 22.88
CA ILE A 185 15.35 14.69 21.58
C ILE A 185 14.22 14.22 20.67
N ALA A 186 13.49 13.18 21.08
CA ALA A 186 12.49 12.56 20.23
C ALA A 186 11.41 11.81 21.03
N PRO A 187 10.21 11.60 20.44
CA PRO A 187 9.17 10.77 21.03
C PRO A 187 9.67 9.39 21.43
N ALA A 188 9.15 8.86 22.54
CA ALA A 188 9.32 7.45 22.88
C ALA A 188 8.36 6.61 22.04
N THR A 189 8.66 5.32 21.90
CA THR A 189 7.81 4.37 21.18
C THR A 189 7.44 3.20 22.08
N LEU A 190 6.22 2.70 21.91
CA LEU A 190 5.82 1.38 22.34
C LEU A 190 5.64 0.53 21.09
N GLY A 191 6.39 -0.55 21.00
CA GLY A 191 6.38 -1.45 19.85
C GLY A 191 6.05 -2.88 20.25
N LEU A 192 5.27 -3.57 19.43
CA LEU A 192 5.14 -5.02 19.41
C LEU A 192 5.78 -5.49 18.11
N ASP A 193 6.72 -6.43 18.21
CA ASP A 193 7.46 -6.97 17.06
C ASP A 193 7.58 -8.48 17.23
N ARG A 194 6.91 -9.21 16.34
CA ARG A 194 6.98 -10.65 16.25
C ARG A 194 8.19 -11.04 15.43
N ARG A 195 9.34 -11.10 16.11
CA ARG A 195 10.57 -11.60 15.49
C ARG A 195 10.42 -13.06 15.06
N TYR A 196 11.07 -13.42 13.95
CA TYR A 196 11.13 -14.80 13.43
C TYR A 196 11.60 -15.84 14.47
N SER A 197 12.37 -15.42 15.49
CA SER A 197 12.88 -16.27 16.56
C SER A 197 11.91 -16.50 17.72
N THR A 198 10.90 -15.63 17.91
CA THR A 198 9.89 -15.75 18.97
C THR A 198 8.66 -16.49 18.46
N LYS A 199 8.84 -17.76 18.05
CA LYS A 199 7.73 -18.66 17.65
C LYS A 199 6.99 -19.26 18.84
N ILE A 200 7.47 -19.06 20.07
CA ILE A 200 6.94 -19.67 21.28
C ILE A 200 6.63 -18.56 22.31
N GLY A 201 5.34 -18.40 22.64
CA GLY A 201 4.85 -17.50 23.68
C GLY A 201 4.23 -16.19 23.17
N PRO A 202 3.55 -15.45 24.05
CA PRO A 202 2.96 -14.15 23.72
C PRO A 202 4.07 -13.12 23.47
N VAL A 203 3.99 -12.41 22.34
CA VAL A 203 4.89 -11.29 22.03
C VAL A 203 4.65 -10.18 23.05
N LYS A 204 5.70 -9.74 23.73
CA LYS A 204 5.61 -8.66 24.73
C LYS A 204 5.91 -7.32 24.06
N PRO A 205 5.07 -6.29 24.27
CA PRO A 205 5.39 -4.93 23.85
C PRO A 205 6.63 -4.39 24.58
N GLU A 206 7.45 -3.61 23.89
CA GLU A 206 8.69 -2.99 24.39
C GLU A 206 8.61 -1.47 24.27
N TYR A 207 9.06 -0.77 25.32
CA TYR A 207 9.26 0.67 25.27
C TYR A 207 10.66 1.01 24.77
N ARG A 208 10.79 2.00 23.89
CA ARG A 208 12.07 2.52 23.40
C ARG A 208 12.07 4.05 23.44
N CYS A 209 13.21 4.66 23.71
CA CYS A 209 13.40 6.11 23.66
C CYS A 209 14.83 6.41 23.20
N SER A 210 15.10 7.66 22.81
CA SER A 210 16.46 8.12 22.50
C SER A 210 17.33 8.04 23.75
N VAL A 211 18.60 7.64 23.58
CA VAL A 211 19.55 7.44 24.70
C VAL A 211 19.69 8.70 25.57
N GLY A 212 19.70 9.89 24.97
CA GLY A 212 19.80 11.15 25.71
C GLY A 212 18.54 11.55 26.48
N ASP A 213 17.39 10.91 26.22
CA ASP A 213 16.15 11.09 26.98
C ASP A 213 15.91 9.95 27.99
N ARG A 214 16.83 8.99 28.11
CA ARG A 214 16.65 7.77 28.92
C ARG A 214 16.35 8.07 30.38
N ASP A 215 17.14 8.92 31.02
CA ASP A 215 16.98 9.24 32.45
C ASP A 215 15.64 9.93 32.71
N ALA A 216 15.21 10.83 31.81
CA ALA A 216 13.91 11.49 31.89
C ALA A 216 12.76 10.49 31.74
N PHE A 217 12.88 9.56 30.77
CA PHE A 217 11.88 8.53 30.55
C PHE A 217 11.79 7.56 31.74
N GLU A 218 12.91 7.08 32.26
CA GLU A 218 12.95 6.18 33.41
C GLU A 218 12.38 6.86 34.67
N ALA A 219 12.71 8.13 34.92
CA ALA A 219 12.14 8.91 36.03
C ALA A 219 10.62 9.06 35.90
N PHE A 220 10.12 9.41 34.72
CA PHE A 220 8.67 9.48 34.44
C PHE A 220 7.99 8.12 34.60
N ALA A 221 8.57 7.05 34.07
CA ALA A 221 8.04 5.69 34.16
C ALA A 221 8.06 5.14 35.60
N ALA A 222 9.01 5.56 36.44
CA ALA A 222 9.08 5.20 37.85
C ALA A 222 8.03 5.97 38.67
N ALA A 223 7.88 7.27 38.45
CA ALA A 223 6.88 8.09 39.13
C ALA A 223 5.45 7.59 38.89
N THR A 224 5.18 7.03 37.70
CA THR A 224 3.88 6.47 37.32
C THR A 224 3.61 5.05 37.86
N LYS A 225 4.62 4.33 38.38
CA LYS A 225 4.40 3.04 39.07
C LYS A 225 3.75 3.22 40.45
N VAL A 226 3.88 4.41 41.04
CA VAL A 226 3.44 4.70 42.41
C VAL A 226 2.10 5.42 42.34
N ARG A 227 1.02 4.68 42.08
CA ARG A 227 -0.33 5.08 42.51
C ARG A 227 -1.25 3.84 42.50
N PRO A 228 -1.80 3.45 43.66
CA PRO A 228 -2.77 2.36 43.76
C PRO A 228 -4.08 2.70 43.03
#